data_AF-A0A329SPQ1-F1
#
_entry.id   AF-A0A329SPQ1-F1
#
_cell.length_a   1.000
_cell.length_b   1.000
_cell.length_c   1.000
_cell.angle_alpha   90.00
_cell.angle_beta   90.00
_cell.angle_gamma   90.00
#
_symmetry.space_group_name_H-M   'P 1'
#
loop_
_entity.id
_entity.type
_entity.pdbx_description
1 polymer ?
#
loop_
_entity_poly.entity_id
_entity_poly.type
_entity_poly.pdbx_seq_one_letter_code
_entity_poly.pdbx_strand_id
1 'polypeptide(L)'
;MGANGQAVQTMNKKKVKLLSKKRAEIRNQKKVAVLQKGKRTVLRKHRPSKKKQQKDAKRHRIYAEAEKAKLLKSGLITKEDIEKMEAEKGDDEAHTAMDVEE
;
A
#
# COMPACT_ATOMS: atom_id res chain seq x y z
N MET A 1 -40.28 19.58 -5.73
CA MET A 1 -39.00 19.33 -6.42
C MET A 1 -39.23 19.48 -7.91
N GLY A 2 -38.77 20.57 -8.52
CA GLY A 2 -39.10 20.92 -9.91
C GLY A 2 -38.59 19.91 -10.95
N ALA A 3 -39.25 19.87 -12.11
CA ALA A 3 -39.04 18.93 -13.21
C ALA A 3 -37.57 18.73 -13.65
N ASN A 4 -36.71 19.72 -13.42
CA ASN A 4 -35.28 19.68 -13.75
C ASN A 4 -34.48 18.66 -12.92
N GLY A 5 -34.89 18.35 -11.68
CA GLY A 5 -34.20 17.38 -10.83
C GLY A 5 -34.32 15.94 -11.37
N GLN A 6 -35.48 15.59 -11.92
CA GLN A 6 -35.74 14.26 -12.47
C GLN A 6 -34.94 14.02 -13.77
N ALA A 7 -34.86 15.03 -14.64
CA ALA A 7 -34.06 14.96 -15.86
C ALA A 7 -32.56 14.75 -15.55
N VAL A 8 -32.00 15.50 -14.60
CA VAL A 8 -30.60 15.36 -14.17
C VAL A 8 -30.34 13.97 -13.57
N GLN A 9 -31.25 13.46 -12.72
CA GLN A 9 -31.12 12.13 -12.14
C GLN A 9 -31.16 11.01 -13.20
N THR A 10 -32.05 11.10 -14.19
CA THR A 10 -32.12 10.10 -15.27
C THR A 10 -30.88 10.12 -16.17
N MET A 11 -30.34 11.30 -16.48
CA MET A 11 -29.09 11.45 -17.24
C MET A 11 -27.88 10.93 -16.47
N ASN A 12 -27.80 11.19 -15.16
CA ASN A 12 -26.76 10.63 -14.30
C ASN A 12 -26.82 9.10 -14.26
N LYS A 13 -28.01 8.51 -14.14
CA LYS A 13 -28.20 7.05 -14.21
C LYS A 13 -27.72 6.48 -15.55
N LYS A 14 -28.03 7.14 -16.68
CA LYS A 14 -27.54 6.76 -18.02
C LYS A 14 -26.00 6.82 -18.09
N LYS A 15 -25.39 7.89 -17.57
CA LYS A 15 -23.93 8.07 -17.52
C LYS A 15 -23.24 6.96 -16.72
N VAL A 16 -23.77 6.61 -15.54
CA VAL A 16 -23.24 5.52 -14.71
C VAL A 16 -23.35 4.16 -15.42
N LYS A 17 -24.48 3.88 -16.06
CA LYS A 17 -24.66 2.64 -16.85
C LYS A 17 -23.65 2.55 -18.00
N LEU A 18 -23.42 3.65 -18.72
CA LEU A 18 -22.44 3.72 -19.80
C LEU A 18 -21.00 3.50 -19.29
N LEU A 19 -20.64 4.13 -18.18
CA LEU A 19 -19.32 3.91 -17.55
C LEU A 19 -19.14 2.45 -17.10
N SER A 20 -20.18 1.83 -16.55
CA SER A 20 -20.15 0.41 -16.15
C SER A 20 -19.90 -0.49 -17.36
N LYS A 21 -20.59 -0.25 -18.49
CA LYS A 21 -20.37 -0.97 -19.75
C LYS A 21 -18.93 -0.79 -20.26
N LYS A 22 -18.42 0.44 -20.32
CA LYS A 22 -17.02 0.73 -20.72
C LYS A 22 -16.00 0.02 -19.81
N ARG A 23 -16.23 0.01 -18.49
CA ARG A 23 -15.36 -0.70 -17.54
C ARG A 23 -15.42 -2.23 -17.72
N ALA A 24 -16.57 -2.78 -18.09
CA ALA A 24 -16.70 -4.20 -18.41
C ALA A 24 -15.95 -4.56 -19.71
N GLU A 25 -16.06 -3.73 -20.74
CA GLU A 25 -15.33 -3.88 -21.99
C GLU A 25 -13.81 -3.89 -21.79
N ILE A 26 -13.27 -2.92 -21.04
CA ILE A 26 -11.84 -2.87 -20.70
C ILE A 26 -11.40 -4.14 -19.95
N ARG A 27 -12.24 -4.66 -19.04
CA ARG A 27 -11.94 -5.93 -18.34
C ARG A 27 -11.94 -7.11 -19.30
N ASN A 28 -12.86 -7.16 -20.26
CA ASN A 28 -12.92 -8.21 -21.27
C ASN A 28 -11.72 -8.15 -22.22
N GLN A 29 -11.33 -6.97 -22.69
CA GLN A 29 -10.12 -6.77 -23.50
C GLN A 29 -8.87 -7.26 -22.76
N LYS A 30 -8.73 -6.94 -21.46
CA LYS A 30 -7.63 -7.45 -20.64
C LYS A 30 -7.65 -8.98 -20.50
N LYS A 31 -8.82 -9.60 -20.34
CA LYS A 31 -8.95 -11.06 -20.30
C LYS A 31 -8.54 -11.70 -21.62
N VAL A 32 -9.02 -11.19 -22.75
CA VAL A 32 -8.66 -11.68 -24.09
C VAL A 32 -7.17 -11.54 -24.33
N ALA A 33 -6.58 -10.40 -23.96
CA ALA A 33 -5.13 -10.18 -24.07
C ALA A 33 -4.32 -11.22 -23.27
N VAL A 34 -4.77 -11.58 -22.07
CA VAL A 34 -4.12 -12.62 -21.24
C VAL A 34 -4.28 -14.02 -21.86
N LEU A 35 -5.42 -14.32 -22.49
CA LEU A 35 -5.63 -15.60 -23.17
C LEU A 35 -4.76 -15.72 -24.43
N GLN A 36 -4.67 -14.66 -25.24
CA GLN A 36 -3.93 -14.68 -26.50
C GLN A 36 -2.41 -14.60 -26.32
N LYS A 37 -1.94 -13.73 -25.41
CA LYS A 37 -0.51 -13.43 -25.24
C LYS A 37 0.10 -14.05 -23.99
N GLY A 38 -0.69 -14.80 -23.21
CA GLY A 38 -0.30 -15.30 -21.90
C GLY A 38 -0.30 -14.22 -20.81
N LYS A 39 0.03 -14.63 -19.58
CA LYS A 39 0.20 -13.70 -18.47
C LYS A 39 1.39 -12.79 -18.77
N ARG A 40 1.18 -11.48 -18.80
CA ARG A 40 2.27 -10.50 -18.94
C ARG A 40 3.20 -10.62 -17.73
N THR A 41 4.31 -11.33 -17.89
CA THR A 41 5.38 -11.43 -16.89
C THR A 41 6.11 -10.09 -16.86
N VAL A 42 5.78 -9.25 -15.89
CA VAL A 42 6.60 -8.07 -15.60
C VAL A 42 7.84 -8.59 -14.89
N LEU A 43 9.04 -8.22 -15.36
CA LEU A 43 10.34 -8.59 -14.76
C LEU A 43 10.41 -8.30 -13.25
N ARG A 44 9.59 -7.38 -12.75
CA ARG A 44 9.54 -7.01 -11.34
C ARG A 44 8.13 -7.04 -10.76
N LYS A 45 8.04 -7.42 -9.48
CA LYS A 45 6.82 -7.31 -8.68
C LYS A 45 6.36 -5.84 -8.66
N HIS A 46 5.04 -5.63 -8.69
CA HIS A 46 4.45 -4.30 -8.61
C HIS A 46 4.84 -3.64 -7.28
N ARG A 47 5.36 -2.40 -7.32
CA ARG A 47 5.69 -1.64 -6.11
C ARG A 47 4.41 -1.43 -5.27
N PRO A 48 4.42 -1.63 -3.95
CA PRO A 48 3.23 -1.38 -3.12
C PRO A 48 2.85 0.10 -3.21
N SER A 49 1.55 0.39 -3.10
CA SER A 49 1.07 1.78 -3.10
C SER A 49 1.48 2.51 -1.81
N LYS A 50 1.57 3.85 -1.87
CA LYS A 50 1.88 4.69 -0.69
C LYS A 50 1.00 4.36 0.52
N LYS A 51 -0.31 4.16 0.29
CA LYS A 51 -1.26 3.78 1.35
C LYS A 51 -0.97 2.40 1.95
N LYS A 52 -0.51 1.44 1.14
CA LYS A 52 -0.11 0.12 1.63
C LYS A 52 1.16 0.22 2.47
N GLN A 53 2.16 0.97 1.99
CA GLN A 53 3.39 1.22 2.73
C GLN A 53 3.12 1.85 4.11
N GLN A 54 2.25 2.86 4.17
CA GLN A 54 1.86 3.49 5.45
C GLN A 54 1.19 2.51 6.41
N LYS A 55 0.29 1.65 5.91
CA LYS A 55 -0.37 0.62 6.75
C LYS A 55 0.61 -0.42 7.24
N ASP A 56 1.49 -0.90 6.36
CA ASP A 56 2.49 -1.91 6.68
C ASP A 56 3.52 -1.34 7.68
N ALA A 57 3.93 -0.08 7.53
CA ALA A 57 4.79 0.61 8.50
C ALA A 57 4.13 0.77 9.87
N LYS A 58 2.81 1.03 9.93
CA LYS A 58 2.07 1.08 11.21
C LYS A 58 2.00 -0.32 11.84
N ARG A 59 1.70 -1.35 11.06
CA ARG A 59 1.64 -2.75 11.55
C ARG A 59 3.00 -3.22 12.07
N HIS A 60 4.06 -2.86 11.35
CA HIS A 60 5.44 -3.19 11.73
C HIS A 60 5.81 -2.54 13.07
N ARG A 61 5.46 -1.26 13.29
CA ARG A 61 5.67 -0.60 14.59
C ARG A 61 5.00 -1.33 15.73
N ILE A 62 3.71 -1.66 15.58
CA ILE A 62 2.95 -2.40 16.61
C ILE A 62 3.57 -3.77 16.88
N TYR A 63 4.01 -4.47 15.83
CA TYR A 63 4.65 -5.77 15.96
C TYR A 63 5.98 -5.67 16.71
N ALA A 64 6.83 -4.70 16.34
CA ALA A 64 8.11 -4.46 16.99
C ALA A 64 7.95 -4.09 18.46
N GLU A 65 6.99 -3.23 18.80
CA GLU A 65 6.66 -2.89 20.20
C GLU A 65 6.20 -4.13 20.98
N ALA A 66 5.35 -4.96 20.38
CA ALA A 66 4.88 -6.20 21.00
C ALA A 66 6.00 -7.22 21.22
N GLU A 67 6.95 -7.33 20.28
CA GLU A 67 8.14 -8.17 20.45
C GLU A 67 9.07 -7.65 21.54
N LYS A 68 9.36 -6.34 21.58
CA LYS A 68 10.14 -5.73 22.66
C LYS A 68 9.53 -6.04 24.03
N ALA A 69 8.21 -5.91 24.17
CA ALA A 69 7.50 -6.22 25.40
C ALA A 69 7.60 -7.71 25.79
N LYS A 70 7.55 -8.63 24.82
CA LYS A 70 7.74 -10.06 25.07
C LYS A 70 9.16 -10.36 25.54
N LEU A 71 10.16 -9.75 24.91
CA LEU A 71 11.57 -9.95 25.25
C LEU A 71 11.87 -9.45 26.67
N LEU A 72 11.36 -8.27 27.04
CA LEU A 72 11.41 -7.77 28.42
C LEU A 72 10.72 -8.71 29.41
N LYS A 73 9.53 -9.23 29.06
CA LYS A 73 8.79 -10.16 29.93
C LYS A 73 9.52 -11.50 30.10
N SER A 74 10.23 -11.96 29.08
CA SER A 74 11.02 -13.18 29.12
C SER A 74 12.35 -13.03 29.87
N GLY A 75 12.74 -11.81 30.24
CA GLY A 75 14.01 -11.54 30.91
C GLY A 75 15.26 -11.71 30.04
N LEU A 76 15.10 -11.97 28.74
CA LEU A 76 16.22 -12.10 27.80
C LEU A 76 16.94 -10.77 27.53
N ILE A 77 16.26 -9.64 27.71
CA ILE A 77 16.76 -8.31 27.43
C ILE A 77 16.39 -7.40 28.60
N THR A 78 17.33 -6.56 29.04
CA THR A 78 17.07 -5.53 30.06
C THR A 78 16.62 -4.21 29.41
N LYS A 79 16.05 -3.30 30.22
CA LYS A 79 15.66 -1.98 29.70
C LYS A 79 16.87 -1.19 29.18
N GLU A 80 18.03 -1.36 29.82
CA GLU A 80 19.30 -0.73 29.44
C GLU A 80 19.82 -1.21 28.08
N ASP A 81 19.59 -2.48 27.74
CA ASP A 81 19.97 -3.03 26.44
C ASP A 81 19.10 -2.47 25.30
N ILE A 82 17.82 -2.20 25.57
CA ILE A 82 16.92 -1.56 24.60
C ILE A 82 17.35 -0.12 24.34
N GLU A 83 17.73 0.62 25.38
CA GLU A 83 18.19 2.00 25.26
C GLU A 83 19.50 2.09 24.47
N LYS A 84 20.45 1.18 24.68
CA LYS A 84 21.69 1.10 23.87
C LYS A 84 21.38 0.79 22.40
N MET A 85 20.50 -0.17 22.12
CA MET A 85 20.10 -0.51 20.75
C MET A 85 19.28 0.58 20.04
N GLU A 86 18.56 1.43 20.79
CA GLU A 86 17.86 2.59 20.22
C GLU A 86 18.82 3.76 19.95
N ALA A 87 19.84 3.95 20.79
CA ALA A 87 20.89 4.94 20.55
C ALA A 87 21.73 4.58 19.31
N GLU A 88 22.13 3.31 19.15
CA GLU A 88 22.90 2.85 17.99
C GLU A 88 22.13 3.00 16.66
N LYS A 89 20.80 2.83 16.69
CA LYS A 89 19.95 3.07 15.50
C LYS A 89 19.88 4.52 15.05
N GLY A 90 20.15 5.48 15.93
CA GLY A 90 20.17 6.90 15.59
C GLY A 90 21.36 7.29 14.72
N ASP A 91 22.48 6.58 14.84
CA ASP A 91 23.72 6.90 14.12
C ASP A 91 23.76 6.29 12.69
N ASP A 92 23.06 5.19 12.43
CA ASP A 92 23.01 4.54 11.11
C ASP A 92 22.17 5.30 10.06
N GLU A 93 21.19 6.12 10.48
CA GLU A 93 20.41 6.96 9.55
C GLU A 93 21.23 8.14 8.98
N ALA A 94 22.30 8.56 9.65
CA ALA A 94 23.17 9.62 9.16
C ALA A 94 24.12 9.14 8.04
N HIS A 95 24.55 7.87 8.08
CA HIS A 95 25.52 7.33 7.13
C HIS A 95 24.92 6.92 5.78
N THR A 96 23.61 6.69 5.70
CA THR A 96 22.94 6.24 4.46
C THR A 96 22.44 7.38 3.56
N ALA A 97 22.49 8.63 4.02
CA ALA A 97 22.04 9.80 3.26
C ALA A 97 23.13 10.45 2.39
N MET A 98 24.40 10.06 2.53
CA MET A 98 25.53 10.68 1.80
C MET A 98 25.94 10.00 0.49
N ASP A 99 25.48 8.78 0.19
CA ASP A 99 25.90 8.01 -1.01
C ASP A 99 24.84 7.98 -2.13
N VAL A 100 24.25 9.12 -2.48
CA VAL A 100 23.46 9.27 -3.72
C VAL A 100 23.77 10.61 -4.39
N GLU A 101 25.02 10.81 -4.79
CA GLU A 101 25.39 11.66 -5.93
C GLU A 101 26.47 11.00 -6.77
N GLU A 102 26.06 10.32 -7.86
CA GLU A 102 26.69 10.38 -9.19
C GLU A 102 25.73 9.82 -10.26
#